data_AF-A0A1X1DJD1-F1
#
_entry.id   AF-A0A1X1DJD1-F1
#
_cell.length_a   1.000
_cell.length_b   1.000
_cell.length_c   1.000
_cell.angle_alpha   90.00
_cell.angle_beta   90.00
_cell.angle_gamma   90.00
#
_symmetry.space_group_name_H-M   'P 1'
#
loop_
_entity.id
_entity.type
_entity.pdbx_description
1 polymer ?
#
loop_
_entity_poly.entity_id
_entity_poly.type
_entity_poly.pdbx_seq_one_letter_code
_entity_poly.pdbx_strand_id
1 'polypeptide(L)' 'MEYEANRSGKPISLALMFTPARALIQWIKRQRTRRILARMSDEHLKDIGLTREDVRHFR' A
#
# COMPACT_ATOMS: atom_id res chain seq x y z
N MET A 1 -40.62 -14.10 -22.88
CA MET A 1 -40.51 -13.21 -21.70
C MET A 1 -39.14 -13.43 -21.08
N GLU A 2 -38.35 -12.35 -21.02
CA GLU A 2 -37.30 -12.04 -20.04
C GLU A 2 -36.20 -13.08 -19.74
N TYR A 3 -35.18 -13.17 -20.60
CA TYR A 3 -33.90 -13.83 -20.27
C TYR A 3 -32.67 -12.94 -20.52
N GLU A 4 -32.85 -11.68 -20.93
CA GLU A 4 -31.76 -10.77 -21.33
C GLU A 4 -31.44 -9.66 -20.30
N ALA A 5 -32.05 -9.68 -19.11
CA ALA A 5 -31.92 -8.60 -18.15
C ALA A 5 -30.67 -8.68 -17.24
N ASN A 6 -29.80 -9.69 -17.38
CA ASN A 6 -28.70 -9.92 -16.43
C ASN A 6 -27.29 -9.70 -17.01
N ARG A 7 -27.17 -8.89 -18.07
CA ARG A 7 -25.87 -8.62 -18.74
C ARG A 7 -25.45 -7.16 -18.80
N SER A 8 -26.11 -6.26 -18.06
CA SER A 8 -25.75 -4.83 -18.05
C SER A 8 -25.90 -4.22 -16.65
N GLY A 9 -25.07 -4.67 -15.71
CA GLY A 9 -25.14 -4.15 -14.34
C GLY A 9 -23.91 -4.40 -13.49
N LYS A 10 -22.73 -4.67 -14.08
CA LYS A 10 -21.50 -4.63 -13.29
C LYS A 10 -21.21 -3.15 -12.99
N PRO A 11 -21.22 -2.72 -11.71
CA PRO A 11 -21.00 -1.32 -11.38
C PRO A 11 -19.53 -1.01 -11.62
N ILE A 12 -19.22 -0.53 -12.82
CA ILE A 12 -17.90 0.05 -13.14
C ILE A 12 -17.55 1.11 -12.07
N SER A 13 -18.55 1.76 -11.48
CA SER A 13 -18.43 2.71 -10.36
C SER A 13 -17.78 2.15 -9.09
N LEU A 14 -18.13 0.93 -8.65
CA LEU A 14 -17.58 0.37 -7.41
C LEU A 14 -16.11 -0.01 -7.58
N ALA A 15 -15.77 -0.67 -8.70
CA ALA A 15 -14.40 -1.07 -9.01
C ALA A 15 -13.47 0.14 -9.11
N LEU A 16 -13.95 1.25 -9.70
CA LEU A 16 -13.18 2.49 -9.85
C LEU A 16 -12.93 3.20 -8.50
N MET A 17 -13.87 3.14 -7.55
CA MET A 17 -13.70 3.69 -6.20
C MET A 17 -12.70 2.91 -5.33
N PHE A 18 -12.56 1.59 -5.51
CA PHE A 18 -11.66 0.77 -4.70
C PHE A 18 -10.19 0.80 -5.18
N THR A 19 -9.93 1.17 -6.44
CA THR A 19 -8.57 1.33 -6.97
C THR A 19 -7.70 2.33 -6.19
N PRO A 20 -8.14 3.57 -5.91
CA PRO A 20 -7.34 4.52 -5.15
C PRO A 20 -7.15 4.09 -3.68
N ALA A 21 -8.13 3.39 -3.09
CA ALA A 21 -8.05 2.92 -1.72
C ALA A 21 -6.90 1.90 -1.52
N ARG A 22 -6.68 1.00 -2.48
CA ARG A 22 -5.55 0.05 -2.40
C ARG A 22 -4.20 0.73 -2.48
N ALA A 23 -4.05 1.70 -3.38
CA ALA A 23 -2.83 2.49 -3.49
C ALA A 23 -2.55 3.29 -2.21
N LEU A 24 -3.60 3.86 -1.61
CA LEU A 24 -3.51 4.59 -0.34
C LEU A 24 -3.10 3.67 0.81
N ILE A 25 -3.69 2.48 0.94
CA ILE A 25 -3.34 1.51 1.99
C ILE A 25 -1.88 1.07 1.85
N GLN A 26 -1.43 0.77 0.63
CA GLN A 26 -0.04 0.41 0.34
C GLN A 26 0.90 1.56 0.73
N TRP A 27 0.54 2.79 0.38
CA TRP A 27 1.31 3.97 0.74
C TRP A 27 1.38 4.18 2.26
N ILE A 28 0.25 4.06 2.97
CA ILE A 28 0.20 4.18 4.43
C ILE A 28 1.07 3.10 5.09
N LYS A 29 0.97 1.84 4.65
CA LYS A 29 1.82 0.74 5.16
C LYS A 29 3.30 1.09 4.99
N ARG A 30 3.67 1.59 3.81
CA ARG A 30 5.06 1.97 3.51
C ARG A 30 5.55 3.13 4.37
N GLN A 31 4.73 4.16 4.58
CA GLN A 31 5.04 5.28 5.47
C GLN A 31 5.18 4.84 6.93
N ARG A 32 4.35 3.89 7.37
CA ARG A 32 4.42 3.35 8.73
C ARG A 32 5.73 2.59 8.94
N THR A 33 6.12 1.73 7.99
CA THR A 33 7.42 1.05 8.03
C THR A 33 8.57 2.05 8.06
N ARG A 34 8.55 3.09 7.20
CA ARG A 34 9.56 4.16 7.22
C ARG A 34 9.66 4.85 8.58
N ARG A 35 8.54 5.21 9.21
CA ARG A 35 8.54 5.86 10.53
C ARG A 35 9.13 4.97 11.62
N ILE A 36 8.85 3.67 11.57
CA ILE A 36 9.41 2.70 12.53
C ILE A 36 10.92 2.59 12.32
N LEU A 37 11.37 2.38 11.08
CA LEU A 37 12.80 2.30 10.75
C LEU A 37 13.55 3.59 11.07
N ALA A 38 12.95 4.76 10.82
CA ALA A 38 13.54 6.07 11.12
C ALA A 38 13.68 6.35 12.62
N ARG A 39 12.83 5.72 13.46
CA ARG A 39 12.93 5.83 14.93
C ARG A 39 13.90 4.81 15.54
N MET A 40 14.36 3.83 14.77
CA MET A 40 15.25 2.79 15.26
C MET A 40 16.70 3.32 15.36
N SER A 41 17.44 2.83 16.37
CA SER A 41 18.88 3.11 16.50
C SER A 41 19.66 2.46 15.36
N ASP A 42 20.84 3.01 15.03
CA ASP A 42 21.73 2.44 14.00
C ASP A 42 22.13 1.00 14.32
N GLU A 43 22.30 0.67 15.61
CA GLU A 43 22.64 -0.67 16.07
C GLU A 43 21.55 -1.68 15.73
N HIS A 44 20.28 -1.32 16.01
CA HIS A 44 19.14 -2.17 15.68
C HIS A 44 18.94 -2.27 14.16
N LEU A 45 19.22 -1.20 13.40
CA LEU A 45 19.16 -1.26 11.94
C LEU A 45 20.21 -2.25 11.42
N LYS A 46 21.43 -2.21 11.97
CA LYS A 46 22.52 -3.12 11.61
C LYS A 46 22.19 -4.57 11.93
N ASP A 47 21.50 -4.83 13.04
CA ASP A 47 21.07 -6.18 13.45
C ASP A 47 20.13 -6.83 12.42
N ILE A 48 19.23 -6.04 11.82
CA ILE A 48 18.36 -6.48 10.73
C ILE A 48 19.00 -6.35 9.33
N GLY A 49 20.31 -6.06 9.27
CA GLY A 49 21.06 -5.94 8.03
C GLY A 49 20.75 -4.68 7.20
N LEU A 50 20.18 -3.64 7.80
CA LEU A 50 19.89 -2.37 7.16
C LEU A 50 20.85 -1.27 7.63
N THR A 51 21.16 -0.34 6.74
CA THR A 51 21.87 0.90 7.09
C THR A 51 20.91 2.08 7.14
N ARG A 52 21.32 3.18 7.81
CA ARG A 52 20.58 4.44 7.78
C ARG A 52 20.39 4.97 6.36
N GLU A 53 21.32 4.67 5.46
CA GLU A 53 21.27 5.06 4.07
C GLU A 53 20.18 4.29 3.30
N ASP A 54 20.04 2.99 3.54
CA ASP A 54 18.95 2.17 2.97
C ASP A 54 17.58 2.70 3.38
N VAL A 55 17.42 3.11 4.63
CA VAL A 55 16.17 3.73 5.13
C VAL A 55 15.90 5.06 4.43
N ARG A 56 16.93 5.85 4.11
CA ARG A 56 16.80 7.10 3.34
C ARG A 56 16.48 6.84 1.87
N HIS A 57 17.04 5.79 1.27
CA HIS A 57 16.83 5.43 -0.14
C HIS A 57 15.56 4.62 -0.40
N PHE A 58 14.88 4.13 0.64
CA PHE A 58 13.65 3.37 0.51
C PHE A 58 12.53 4.25 -0.11
N ARG A 59 12.46 4.42 -1.44
CA ARG A 59 11.54 5.30 -2.19
C ARG A 59 10.26 4.62 -2.64
#